data_AF-A0A7H0LL72-F1
#
_entry.id   AF-A0A7H0LL72-F1
#
_cell.length_a   1.000
_cell.length_b   1.000
_cell.length_c   1.000
_cell.angle_alpha   90.00
_cell.angle_beta   90.00
_cell.angle_gamma   90.00
#
_symmetry.space_group_name_H-M   'P 1'
#
loop_
_entity.id
_entity.type
_entity.pdbx_description
1 polymer ?
#
loop_
_entity_poly.entity_id
_entity_poly.type
_entity_poly.pdbx_seq_one_letter_code
_entity_poly.pdbx_strand_id
1 'polypeptide(L)'
;MTMRMRFHLTIRLLHWTMAFLIIAMLFVGIGMVSTAGPAYAQLLTLHRPLGIAILLLACVRLAIRLATLAPPLPDDLPRAQKLAAKGSHLLLYLAMIGMPLIGWAMLSAGGYPVTLGLGLTLPPILPQNLGAFGMLRQAHTIAAVALFGLILGHLTIALVHGFIRHDGVLSTMAFGPSADHPQFPAPTILPRLEPASTDSIPIEHSFPAETDPAIRLDPSERQIDPT
;
A
#
# COMPACT_ATOMS: atom_id res chain seq x y z
N MET A 1 15.07 16.09 -16.23
CA MET A 1 15.37 15.14 -15.15
C MET A 1 14.07 14.83 -14.43
N THR A 2 13.36 13.76 -14.80
CA THR A 2 12.07 13.41 -14.17
C THR A 2 12.33 13.03 -12.72
N MET A 3 11.78 13.80 -11.78
CA MET A 3 11.79 13.44 -10.35
C MET A 3 11.10 12.10 -10.18
N ARG A 4 11.88 11.05 -9.90
CA ARG A 4 11.33 9.71 -9.60
C ARG A 4 10.76 9.75 -8.18
N MET A 5 9.45 9.88 -8.07
CA MET A 5 8.73 9.74 -6.79
C MET A 5 8.93 8.32 -6.28
N ARG A 6 9.70 8.16 -5.19
CA ARG A 6 9.93 6.87 -4.53
C ARG A 6 9.07 6.76 -3.29
N PHE A 7 8.64 5.54 -2.96
CA PHE A 7 7.98 5.31 -1.68
C PHE A 7 8.96 5.55 -0.51
N HIS A 8 8.40 5.94 0.63
CA HIS A 8 9.16 6.09 1.87
C HIS A 8 9.97 4.83 2.17
N LEU A 9 11.20 5.01 2.69
CA LEU A 9 12.14 3.91 2.91
C LEU A 9 11.52 2.77 3.72
N THR A 10 10.73 3.09 4.75
CA THR A 10 10.00 2.12 5.59
C THR A 10 9.08 1.20 4.79
N ILE A 11 8.33 1.74 3.83
CA ILE A 11 7.40 0.96 2.99
C ILE A 11 8.19 0.00 2.11
N ARG A 12 9.32 0.46 1.58
CA ARG A 12 10.20 -0.34 0.72
C ARG A 12 10.86 -1.46 1.50
N LEU A 13 11.44 -1.17 2.67
CA LEU A 13 12.01 -2.18 3.56
C LEU A 13 10.96 -3.23 3.92
N LEU A 14 9.77 -2.80 4.37
CA LEU A 14 8.68 -3.72 4.70
C LEU A 14 8.28 -4.59 3.50
N HIS A 15 8.20 -4.02 2.30
CA HIS A 15 7.90 -4.78 1.09
C HIS A 15 8.96 -5.83 0.76
N TRP A 16 10.24 -5.47 0.80
CA TRP A 16 11.34 -6.38 0.48
C TRP A 16 11.54 -7.45 1.55
N THR A 17 11.37 -7.11 2.83
CA THR A 17 11.33 -8.09 3.92
C THR A 17 10.19 -9.09 3.69
N MET A 18 8.99 -8.61 3.35
CA MET A 18 7.87 -9.49 3.01
C MET A 18 8.18 -10.38 1.81
N ALA A 19 8.72 -9.82 0.72
CA ALA A 19 9.06 -10.57 -0.47
C ALA A 19 10.07 -11.70 -0.16
N PHE A 20 11.13 -11.39 0.60
CA PHE A 20 12.12 -12.38 1.03
C PHE A 20 11.50 -13.48 1.88
N LEU A 21 10.71 -13.12 2.90
CA LEU A 21 10.07 -14.09 3.80
C LEU A 21 9.10 -15.01 3.07
N ILE A 22 8.30 -14.46 2.15
CA ILE A 22 7.33 -15.26 1.39
C ILE A 22 8.04 -16.20 0.41
N ILE A 23 9.09 -15.73 -0.27
CA ILE A 23 9.89 -16.59 -1.15
C ILE A 23 10.53 -17.73 -0.34
N ALA A 24 11.16 -17.43 0.80
CA ALA A 24 11.71 -18.44 1.70
C ALA A 24 10.63 -19.44 2.15
N MET A 25 9.46 -18.95 2.55
CA MET A 25 8.32 -19.78 2.98
C MET A 25 7.82 -20.72 1.87
N LEU A 26 7.81 -20.28 0.61
CA LEU A 26 7.46 -21.12 -0.54
C LEU A 26 8.47 -22.26 -0.74
N PHE A 27 9.78 -21.98 -0.66
CA PHE A 27 10.80 -23.03 -0.76
C PHE A 27 10.75 -24.00 0.41
N VAL A 28 10.53 -23.52 1.64
CA VAL A 28 10.29 -24.38 2.81
C VAL A 28 9.05 -25.24 2.59
N GLY A 29 7.96 -24.68 2.07
CA GLY A 29 6.74 -25.42 1.76
C GLY A 29 6.95 -26.51 0.71
N ILE A 30 7.68 -26.21 -0.38
CA ILE A 30 8.06 -27.21 -1.39
C ILE A 30 8.89 -28.32 -0.75
N GLY A 31 9.89 -27.97 0.06
CA GLY A 31 10.71 -28.93 0.79
C GLY A 31 9.89 -29.84 1.71
N MET A 32 8.86 -29.31 2.37
CA MET A 32 7.97 -30.11 3.21
C MET A 32 7.13 -31.12 2.42
N VAL A 33 6.78 -30.81 1.16
CA VAL A 33 6.01 -31.73 0.30
C VAL A 33 6.91 -32.81 -0.30
N SER A 34 8.20 -32.52 -0.53
CA SER A 34 9.16 -33.45 -1.14
C SER A 34 9.99 -34.26 -0.13
N THR A 35 9.85 -34.00 1.17
CA THR A 35 10.69 -34.60 2.22
C THR A 35 9.86 -35.35 3.25
N ALA A 36 10.40 -36.45 3.79
CA ALA A 36 9.81 -37.23 4.87
C ALA A 36 10.79 -37.39 6.06
N GLY A 37 10.30 -37.94 7.17
CA GLY A 37 11.12 -38.27 8.34
C GLY A 37 11.64 -37.04 9.10
N PRO A 38 12.83 -37.11 9.72
CA PRO A 38 13.35 -36.06 10.60
C PRO A 38 13.50 -34.69 9.92
N ALA A 39 13.87 -34.65 8.64
CA ALA A 39 14.01 -33.42 7.89
C ALA A 39 12.66 -32.69 7.72
N TYR A 40 11.56 -33.41 7.51
CA TYR A 40 10.21 -32.81 7.50
C TYR A 40 9.90 -32.09 8.82
N ALA A 41 10.24 -32.71 9.96
CA ALA A 41 10.01 -32.10 11.26
C ALA A 41 10.82 -30.81 11.43
N GLN A 42 12.07 -30.76 10.96
CA GLN A 42 12.90 -29.55 10.98
C GLN A 42 12.33 -28.44 10.09
N LEU A 43 11.85 -28.77 8.90
CA LEU A 43 11.21 -27.77 8.04
C LEU A 43 9.93 -27.24 8.69
N LEU A 44 9.18 -28.10 9.39
CA LEU A 44 7.96 -27.73 10.08
C LEU A 44 8.22 -26.79 11.29
N THR A 45 9.32 -26.96 12.02
CA THR A 45 9.69 -26.03 13.10
C THR A 45 10.08 -24.66 12.58
N LEU A 46 10.60 -24.56 11.35
CA LEU A 46 10.85 -23.29 10.67
C LEU A 46 9.57 -22.68 10.08
N HIS A 47 8.74 -23.50 9.44
CA HIS A 47 7.56 -23.07 8.68
C HIS A 47 6.51 -22.36 9.57
N ARG A 48 6.20 -22.93 10.74
CA ARG A 48 5.17 -22.39 11.64
C ARG A 48 5.47 -20.95 12.12
N PRO A 49 6.62 -20.67 12.76
CA PRO A 49 6.92 -19.31 13.21
C PRO A 49 7.08 -18.33 12.05
N LEU A 50 7.63 -18.78 10.91
CA LEU A 50 7.78 -17.95 9.72
C LEU A 50 6.41 -17.51 9.17
N GLY A 51 5.43 -18.42 9.14
CA GLY A 51 4.06 -18.11 8.75
C GLY A 51 3.39 -17.08 9.67
N ILE A 52 3.57 -17.19 10.98
CA ILE A 52 3.05 -16.20 11.93
C ILE A 52 3.76 -14.85 11.77
N ALA A 53 5.07 -14.83 11.56
CA ALA A 53 5.81 -13.60 11.30
C ALA A 53 5.30 -12.87 10.03
N ILE A 54 5.07 -13.62 8.94
CA ILE A 54 4.48 -13.09 7.71
C ILE A 54 3.07 -12.53 7.97
N LEU A 55 2.25 -13.23 8.75
CA LEU A 55 0.91 -12.75 9.11
C LEU A 55 0.98 -11.40 9.85
N LEU A 56 1.83 -11.28 10.87
CA LEU A 56 1.99 -10.05 11.63
C LEU A 56 2.48 -8.89 10.75
N LEU A 57 3.50 -9.14 9.93
CA LEU A 57 4.01 -8.13 8.99
C LEU A 57 2.99 -7.77 7.91
N ALA A 58 2.18 -8.71 7.45
CA ALA A 58 1.08 -8.45 6.52
C ALA A 58 0.02 -7.53 7.14
N CYS A 59 -0.34 -7.74 8.41
CA CYS A 59 -1.25 -6.87 9.15
C CYS A 59 -0.68 -5.45 9.29
N VAL A 60 0.60 -5.31 9.68
CA VAL A 60 1.28 -4.00 9.74
C VAL A 60 1.28 -3.33 8.37
N ARG A 61 1.61 -4.08 7.31
CA ARG A 61 1.63 -3.58 5.93
C ARG A 61 0.24 -3.15 5.47
N LEU A 62 -0.81 -3.86 5.85
CA LEU A 62 -2.19 -3.50 5.54
C LEU A 62 -2.59 -2.22 6.29
N ALA A 63 -2.28 -2.11 7.58
CA ALA A 63 -2.57 -0.91 8.38
C ALA A 63 -1.88 0.33 7.80
N ILE A 64 -0.60 0.23 7.44
CA ILE A 64 0.13 1.33 6.78
C ILE A 64 -0.54 1.68 5.45
N ARG A 65 -0.90 0.68 4.63
CA ARG A 65 -1.54 0.91 3.33
C ARG A 65 -2.91 1.61 3.46
N LEU A 66 -3.67 1.31 4.50
CA LEU A 66 -4.94 1.98 4.78
C LEU A 66 -4.74 3.41 5.31
N ALA A 67 -3.63 3.66 6.03
CA ALA A 67 -3.27 4.98 6.53
C ALA A 67 -2.60 5.89 5.48
N THR A 68 -2.02 5.33 4.42
CA THR A 68 -1.34 6.09 3.36
C THR A 68 -2.16 6.09 2.07
N LEU A 69 -2.42 7.27 1.48
CA LEU A 69 -2.97 7.34 0.12
C LEU A 69 -1.96 6.75 -0.87
N ALA A 70 -2.37 5.71 -1.60
CA ALA A 70 -1.60 5.19 -2.71
C ALA A 70 -1.58 6.22 -3.86
N PRO A 71 -0.41 6.50 -4.47
CA PRO A 71 -0.34 7.34 -5.65
C PRO A 71 -1.29 6.82 -6.75
N PRO A 72 -1.99 7.71 -7.48
CA PRO A 72 -2.86 7.30 -8.56
C PRO A 72 -2.06 6.56 -9.65
N LEU A 73 -2.66 5.52 -10.24
CA LEU A 73 -2.07 4.86 -11.40
C LEU A 73 -2.07 5.84 -12.58
N PRO A 74 -1.01 5.85 -13.40
CA PRO A 74 -0.92 6.72 -14.57
C PRO A 74 -2.16 6.64 -15.47
N ASP A 75 -2.62 7.80 -15.96
CA ASP A 75 -3.88 7.88 -16.71
C ASP A 75 -3.83 7.15 -18.06
N ASP A 76 -2.63 7.04 -18.64
CA ASP A 76 -2.32 6.34 -19.89
C ASP A 76 -2.41 4.80 -19.82
N LEU A 77 -2.53 4.22 -18.61
CA LEU A 77 -2.69 2.77 -18.51
C LEU A 77 -4.08 2.29 -19.02
N PRO A 78 -4.13 1.25 -19.87
CA PRO A 78 -5.38 0.59 -20.24
C PRO A 78 -6.18 0.17 -19.01
N ARG A 79 -7.51 0.33 -19.06
CA ARG A 79 -8.41 -0.03 -17.94
C ARG A 79 -8.21 -1.45 -17.44
N ALA A 80 -7.97 -2.41 -18.37
CA ALA A 80 -7.68 -3.80 -18.04
C ALA A 80 -6.41 -3.96 -17.19
N GLN A 81 -5.34 -3.20 -17.49
CA GLN A 81 -4.09 -3.24 -16.71
C GLN A 81 -4.28 -2.61 -15.33
N LYS A 82 -5.05 -1.51 -15.23
CA LYS A 82 -5.40 -0.90 -13.93
C LYS A 82 -6.19 -1.88 -13.05
N LEU A 83 -7.15 -2.61 -13.63
CA LEU A 83 -7.94 -3.61 -12.92
C LEU A 83 -7.08 -4.80 -12.49
N ALA A 84 -6.20 -5.30 -13.36
CA ALA A 84 -5.27 -6.39 -13.05
C ALA A 84 -4.29 -6.01 -11.92
N ALA A 85 -3.79 -4.77 -11.91
CA ALA A 85 -2.94 -4.27 -10.83
C ALA A 85 -3.70 -4.23 -9.49
N LYS A 86 -4.92 -3.68 -9.47
CA LYS A 86 -5.74 -3.65 -8.24
C LYS A 86 -6.12 -5.06 -7.77
N GLY A 87 -6.53 -5.93 -8.69
CA GLY A 87 -6.91 -7.31 -8.41
C GLY A 87 -5.76 -8.14 -7.87
N SER A 88 -4.57 -8.06 -8.50
CA SER A 88 -3.38 -8.77 -8.00
C SER A 88 -2.97 -8.31 -6.61
N HIS A 89 -3.02 -7.00 -6.32
CA HIS A 89 -2.76 -6.51 -4.96
C HIS A 89 -3.77 -7.06 -3.94
N LEU A 90 -5.06 -7.03 -4.25
CA LEU A 90 -6.10 -7.58 -3.37
C LEU A 90 -5.88 -9.08 -3.12
N LEU A 91 -5.65 -9.86 -4.18
CA LEU A 91 -5.41 -11.30 -4.09
C LEU A 91 -4.15 -11.61 -3.26
N LEU A 92 -3.07 -10.86 -3.45
CA LEU A 92 -1.86 -11.03 -2.65
C LEU A 92 -2.13 -10.71 -1.17
N TYR A 93 -2.91 -9.68 -0.84
CA TYR A 93 -3.28 -9.41 0.57
C TYR A 93 -4.12 -10.53 1.17
N LEU A 94 -5.14 -11.00 0.44
CA LEU A 94 -5.96 -12.13 0.87
C LEU A 94 -5.11 -13.38 1.06
N ALA A 95 -4.17 -13.66 0.18
CA ALA A 95 -3.27 -14.80 0.30
C ALA A 95 -2.30 -14.65 1.47
N MET A 96 -1.64 -13.50 1.63
CA MET A 96 -0.67 -13.27 2.73
C MET A 96 -1.30 -13.37 4.12
N ILE A 97 -2.58 -13.05 4.27
CA ILE A 97 -3.30 -13.11 5.55
C ILE A 97 -4.04 -14.45 5.69
N GLY A 98 -4.79 -14.85 4.67
CA GLY A 98 -5.60 -16.06 4.69
C GLY A 98 -4.77 -17.33 4.78
N MET A 99 -3.63 -17.40 4.08
CA MET A 99 -2.78 -18.59 4.04
C MET A 99 -2.21 -18.96 5.43
N PRO A 100 -1.59 -18.04 6.20
CA PRO A 100 -1.18 -18.33 7.58
C PRO A 100 -2.35 -18.65 8.51
N LEU A 101 -3.50 -17.99 8.35
CA LEU A 101 -4.69 -18.27 9.17
C LEU A 101 -5.24 -19.67 8.92
N ILE A 102 -5.30 -20.11 7.66
CA ILE A 102 -5.65 -21.48 7.29
C ILE A 102 -4.65 -22.46 7.92
N GLY A 103 -3.35 -22.16 7.88
CA GLY A 103 -2.32 -22.96 8.54
C GLY A 103 -2.51 -23.06 10.06
N TRP A 104 -2.77 -21.94 10.72
CA TRP A 104 -3.01 -21.92 12.17
C TRP A 104 -4.30 -22.66 12.56
N ALA A 105 -5.37 -22.50 11.78
CA ALA A 105 -6.61 -23.24 11.96
C ALA A 105 -6.39 -24.75 11.75
N MET A 106 -5.61 -25.13 10.73
CA MET A 106 -5.23 -26.52 10.46
C MET A 106 -4.52 -27.12 11.67
N LEU A 107 -3.49 -26.46 12.19
CA LEU A 107 -2.76 -26.96 13.36
C LEU A 107 -3.66 -27.06 14.60
N SER A 108 -4.55 -26.08 14.80
CA SER A 108 -5.52 -26.08 15.90
C SER A 108 -6.47 -27.29 15.81
N ALA A 109 -7.03 -27.55 14.62
CA ALA A 109 -7.90 -28.69 14.38
C ALA A 109 -7.18 -30.05 14.53
N GLY A 110 -5.89 -30.10 14.23
CA GLY A 110 -5.05 -31.27 14.42
C GLY A 110 -4.54 -31.48 15.86
N GLY A 111 -4.83 -30.55 16.78
CA GLY A 111 -4.32 -30.61 18.15
C GLY A 111 -2.82 -30.33 18.28
N TYR A 112 -2.19 -29.72 17.27
CA TYR A 112 -0.77 -29.41 17.28
C TYR A 112 -0.51 -28.01 17.86
N PRO A 113 0.31 -27.87 18.91
CA PRO A 113 0.64 -26.56 19.46
C PRO A 113 1.49 -25.75 18.46
N VAL A 114 1.18 -24.45 18.35
CA VAL A 114 1.94 -23.49 17.55
C VAL A 114 2.90 -22.74 18.46
N THR A 115 4.15 -23.20 18.53
CA THR A 115 5.20 -22.57 19.33
C THR A 115 6.02 -21.59 18.47
N LEU A 116 6.10 -20.34 18.89
CA LEU A 116 7.15 -19.42 18.45
C LEU A 116 8.42 -19.76 19.24
N GLY A 117 9.60 -19.73 18.61
CA GLY A 117 10.88 -20.23 19.14
C GLY A 117 11.41 -19.60 20.45
N LEU A 118 10.58 -18.90 21.22
CA LEU A 118 10.83 -18.31 22.54
C LEU A 118 9.95 -18.94 23.65
N GLY A 119 9.37 -20.12 23.40
CA GLY A 119 8.46 -20.78 24.35
C GLY A 119 7.02 -20.23 24.34
N LEU A 120 6.73 -19.24 23.49
CA LEU A 120 5.38 -18.70 23.33
C LEU A 120 4.54 -19.67 22.50
N THR A 121 3.49 -20.22 23.09
CA THR A 121 2.52 -21.06 22.37
C THR A 121 1.27 -20.26 22.10
N LEU A 122 0.87 -20.15 20.83
CA LEU A 122 -0.38 -19.46 20.48
C LEU A 122 -1.58 -20.34 20.86
N PRO A 123 -2.68 -19.72 21.33
CA PRO A 123 -3.90 -20.46 21.61
C PRO A 123 -4.48 -21.05 20.32
N PRO A 124 -5.12 -22.23 20.39
CA PRO A 124 -5.84 -22.78 19.26
C PRO A 124 -7.01 -21.87 18.88
N ILE A 125 -7.23 -21.68 17.58
CA ILE A 125 -8.33 -20.85 17.06
C ILE A 125 -9.53 -21.68 16.60
N LEU A 126 -9.40 -23.00 16.61
CA LEU A 126 -10.43 -23.95 16.19
C LEU A 126 -10.35 -25.21 17.08
N PRO A 127 -11.49 -25.83 17.46
CA PRO A 127 -11.47 -27.07 18.23
C PRO A 127 -10.88 -28.22 17.41
N GLN A 128 -10.39 -29.24 18.12
CA GLN A 128 -9.84 -30.44 17.49
C GLN A 128 -10.92 -31.18 16.69
N ASN A 129 -10.65 -31.40 15.40
CA ASN A 129 -11.55 -32.10 14.50
C ASN A 129 -10.75 -32.61 13.29
N LEU A 130 -10.65 -33.93 13.14
CA LEU A 130 -9.87 -34.56 12.08
C LEU A 130 -10.43 -34.28 10.68
N GLY A 131 -11.75 -34.14 10.54
CA GLY A 131 -12.39 -33.76 9.27
C GLY A 131 -12.01 -32.34 8.85
N ALA A 132 -12.10 -31.40 9.80
CA ALA A 132 -11.67 -30.02 9.57
C ALA A 132 -10.17 -29.93 9.26
N PHE A 133 -9.32 -30.70 9.97
CA PHE A 133 -7.89 -30.80 9.67
C PHE A 133 -7.63 -31.22 8.22
N GLY A 134 -8.31 -32.27 7.74
CA GLY A 134 -8.18 -32.75 6.36
C GLY A 134 -8.58 -31.68 5.33
N MET A 135 -9.72 -31.03 5.53
CA MET A 135 -10.19 -29.94 4.66
C MET A 135 -9.24 -28.74 4.67
N LEU A 136 -8.78 -28.31 5.84
CA LEU A 136 -7.87 -27.18 5.99
C LEU A 136 -6.50 -27.48 5.39
N ARG A 137 -6.00 -28.73 5.49
CA ARG A 137 -4.77 -29.16 4.82
C ARG A 137 -4.90 -29.06 3.30
N GLN A 138 -6.00 -29.52 2.73
CA GLN A 138 -6.25 -29.40 1.30
C GLN A 138 -6.36 -27.92 0.88
N ALA A 139 -7.12 -27.11 1.64
CA ALA A 139 -7.27 -25.68 1.39
C ALA A 139 -5.91 -24.95 1.46
N HIS A 140 -5.06 -25.32 2.43
CA HIS A 140 -3.71 -24.81 2.57
C HIS A 140 -2.88 -25.14 1.32
N THR A 141 -2.87 -26.40 0.87
CA THR A 141 -2.13 -26.77 -0.36
C THR A 141 -2.61 -26.01 -1.59
N ILE A 142 -3.92 -25.89 -1.80
CA ILE A 142 -4.50 -25.15 -2.94
C ILE A 142 -4.09 -23.67 -2.86
N ALA A 143 -4.22 -23.05 -1.69
CA ALA A 143 -3.85 -21.65 -1.48
C ALA A 143 -2.34 -21.41 -1.65
N ALA A 144 -1.48 -22.37 -1.30
CA ALA A 144 -0.03 -22.28 -1.52
C ALA A 144 0.31 -22.28 -3.02
N VAL A 145 -0.31 -23.19 -3.80
CA VAL A 145 -0.12 -23.23 -5.26
C VAL A 145 -0.65 -21.96 -5.92
N ALA A 146 -1.81 -21.46 -5.48
CA ALA A 146 -2.37 -20.20 -5.96
C ALA A 146 -1.46 -19.00 -5.64
N LEU A 147 -0.93 -18.92 -4.41
CA LEU A 147 0.03 -17.88 -4.01
C LEU A 147 1.31 -17.94 -4.85
N PHE A 148 1.84 -19.14 -5.11
CA PHE A 148 3.01 -19.32 -5.98
C PHE A 148 2.75 -18.73 -7.37
N GLY A 149 1.61 -19.07 -7.99
CA GLY A 149 1.21 -18.51 -9.29
C GLY A 149 1.04 -16.99 -9.26
N LEU A 150 0.43 -16.44 -8.20
CA LEU A 150 0.27 -15.00 -8.02
C LEU A 150 1.61 -14.26 -7.91
N ILE A 151 2.58 -14.84 -7.20
CA ILE A 151 3.92 -14.24 -7.08
C ILE A 151 4.65 -14.28 -8.41
N LEU A 152 4.58 -15.40 -9.14
CA LEU A 152 5.15 -15.47 -10.48
C LEU A 152 4.56 -14.40 -11.40
N GLY A 153 3.23 -14.30 -11.46
CA GLY A 153 2.55 -13.28 -12.26
C GLY A 153 2.91 -11.86 -11.84
N HIS A 154 2.94 -11.59 -10.53
CA HIS A 154 3.35 -10.29 -9.99
C HIS A 154 4.79 -9.94 -10.38
N LEU A 155 5.72 -10.88 -10.23
CA LEU A 155 7.12 -10.70 -10.60
C LEU A 155 7.28 -10.48 -12.10
N THR A 156 6.63 -11.28 -12.94
CA THR A 156 6.67 -11.12 -14.40
C THR A 156 6.19 -9.73 -14.82
N ILE A 157 5.05 -9.27 -14.30
CA ILE A 157 4.55 -7.92 -14.61
C ILE A 157 5.54 -6.86 -14.14
N ALA A 158 6.06 -6.97 -12.92
CA ALA A 158 7.04 -6.02 -12.41
C ALA A 158 8.29 -5.95 -13.30
N LEU A 159 8.82 -7.09 -13.75
CA LEU A 159 9.96 -7.18 -14.65
C LEU A 159 9.67 -6.59 -16.04
N VAL A 160 8.50 -6.89 -16.63
CA VAL A 160 8.07 -6.31 -17.91
C VAL A 160 8.02 -4.79 -17.83
N HIS A 161 7.44 -4.25 -16.77
CA HIS A 161 7.38 -2.80 -16.55
C HIS A 161 8.77 -2.17 -16.38
N GLY A 162 9.68 -2.87 -15.71
CA GLY A 162 11.06 -2.41 -15.51
C GLY A 162 11.96 -2.45 -16.74
N PHE A 163 11.96 -3.59 -17.45
CA PHE A 163 12.92 -3.91 -18.50
C PHE A 163 12.41 -3.67 -19.91
N ILE A 164 11.10 -3.69 -20.13
CA ILE A 164 10.50 -3.49 -21.47
C ILE A 164 9.82 -2.13 -21.53
N ARG A 165 8.94 -1.83 -20.57
CA ARG A 165 8.17 -0.58 -20.60
C ARG A 165 8.95 0.63 -20.10
N HIS A 166 9.98 0.41 -19.27
CA HIS A 166 10.82 1.44 -18.66
C HIS A 166 10.03 2.58 -17.98
N ASP A 167 8.84 2.29 -17.48
CA ASP A 167 7.91 3.29 -16.94
C ASP A 167 8.23 3.71 -15.50
N GLY A 168 9.33 3.22 -14.96
CA GLY A 168 9.82 3.57 -13.63
C GLY A 168 9.07 2.89 -12.48
N VAL A 169 8.10 2.01 -12.73
CA VAL A 169 7.35 1.31 -11.66
C VAL A 169 8.29 0.54 -10.73
N LEU A 170 9.24 -0.24 -11.27
CA LEU A 170 10.26 -0.91 -10.45
C LEU A 170 11.11 0.06 -9.64
N SER A 171 11.42 1.23 -10.21
CA SER A 171 12.28 2.21 -9.55
C SER A 171 11.64 2.91 -8.36
N THR A 172 10.31 2.82 -8.21
CA THR A 172 9.60 3.29 -7.01
C THR A 172 9.89 2.41 -5.78
N MET A 173 10.30 1.15 -6.00
CA MET A 173 10.61 0.16 -4.96
C MET A 173 12.11 -0.15 -4.84
N ALA A 174 12.93 0.18 -5.83
CA ALA A 174 14.37 -0.11 -5.87
C ALA A 174 15.20 0.65 -4.82
N PHE A 175 16.30 0.04 -4.35
CA PHE A 175 17.31 0.68 -3.51
C PHE A 175 18.34 1.46 -4.34
N GLY A 176 18.57 2.73 -3.98
CA GLY A 176 19.56 3.61 -4.60
C GLY A 176 19.49 5.02 -3.96
N PRO A 177 20.54 5.87 -4.14
CA PRO A 177 20.54 7.23 -3.60
C PRO A 177 19.28 7.97 -4.07
N SER A 178 18.47 8.47 -3.13
CA SER A 178 17.47 9.47 -3.46
C SER A 178 18.25 10.67 -3.98
N ALA A 179 17.95 11.17 -5.17
CA ALA A 179 18.31 12.56 -5.43
C ALA A 179 17.59 13.33 -4.31
N ASP A 180 18.37 13.97 -3.44
CA ASP A 180 17.86 14.68 -2.27
C ASP A 180 16.63 15.48 -2.68
N HIS A 181 15.55 15.35 -1.91
CA HIS A 181 14.56 16.42 -1.93
C HIS A 181 15.35 17.70 -1.62
N PRO A 182 15.26 18.75 -2.45
CA PRO A 182 15.63 20.07 -1.97
C PRO A 182 14.85 20.22 -0.68
N GLN A 183 15.57 20.24 0.45
CA GLN A 183 15.02 20.67 1.71
C GLN A 183 14.35 21.99 1.37
N PHE A 184 13.02 22.06 1.46
CA PHE A 184 12.33 23.33 1.26
C PHE A 184 13.12 24.33 2.10
N PRO A 185 13.70 25.38 1.49
CA PRO A 185 14.42 26.37 2.28
C PRO A 185 13.46 26.75 3.38
N ALA A 186 13.93 26.65 4.64
CA ALA A 186 13.18 27.06 5.81
C ALA A 186 12.44 28.35 5.42
N PRO A 187 11.10 28.43 5.61
CA PRO A 187 10.30 29.51 5.05
C PRO A 187 11.07 30.78 5.29
N THR A 188 11.53 31.42 4.21
CA THR A 188 12.21 32.71 4.31
C THR A 188 11.23 33.55 5.08
N ILE A 189 11.51 33.78 6.36
CA ILE A 189 10.72 34.69 7.17
C ILE A 189 10.92 36.00 6.46
N LEU A 190 9.96 36.37 5.62
CA LEU A 190 9.90 37.70 5.07
C LEU A 190 9.97 38.61 6.29
N PRO A 191 10.89 39.59 6.31
CA PRO A 191 10.95 40.54 7.40
C PRO A 191 9.53 41.03 7.62
N ARG A 192 9.04 40.83 8.84
CA ARG A 192 7.72 41.32 9.28
C ARG A 192 7.67 42.77 8.83
N LEU A 193 6.82 43.08 7.84
CA LEU A 193 6.55 44.46 7.47
C LEU A 193 6.13 45.15 8.76
N GLU A 194 6.99 46.00 9.28
CA GLU A 194 6.63 46.84 10.41
C GLU A 194 5.37 47.61 10.01
N PRO A 195 4.37 47.71 10.90
CA PRO A 195 3.23 48.55 10.61
C PRO A 195 3.75 49.96 10.34
N ALA A 196 3.44 50.48 9.15
CA ALA A 196 3.77 51.85 8.77
C ALA A 196 3.40 52.79 9.92
N SER A 197 4.37 53.56 10.39
CA SER A 197 4.18 54.61 11.38
C SER A 197 2.99 55.46 10.94
N THR A 198 2.00 55.56 11.81
CA THR A 198 0.82 56.40 11.63
C THR A 198 1.22 57.87 11.79
N ASP A 199 1.98 58.38 10.83
CA ASP A 199 2.17 59.83 10.69
C ASP A 199 0.97 60.39 9.91
N SER A 200 0.03 60.91 10.69
CA SER A 200 -0.85 62.04 10.39
C SER A 200 -1.06 62.36 8.91
N ILE A 201 -2.10 61.76 8.31
CA ILE A 201 -2.73 62.30 7.10
C ILE A 201 -3.61 63.49 7.53
N PRO A 202 -3.36 64.72 7.07
CA PRO A 202 -4.28 65.83 7.29
C PRO A 202 -5.52 65.62 6.42
N ILE A 203 -6.69 65.49 7.04
CA ILE A 203 -7.99 65.50 6.36
C ILE A 203 -8.30 66.96 6.03
N GLU A 204 -7.99 67.40 4.81
CA GLU A 204 -8.51 68.66 4.28
C GLU A 204 -9.89 68.40 3.67
N HIS A 205 -10.91 68.87 4.39
CA HIS A 205 -12.28 68.95 3.90
C HIS A 205 -12.38 70.03 2.81
N SER A 206 -12.60 69.63 1.56
CA SER A 206 -13.21 70.51 0.57
C SER A 206 -14.08 69.69 -0.38
N PHE A 207 -15.37 69.64 -0.05
CA PHE A 207 -16.44 69.26 -0.98
C PHE A 207 -16.91 70.51 -1.71
N PRO A 208 -16.92 70.54 -3.06
CA PRO A 208 -17.86 71.34 -3.79
C PRO A 208 -19.07 70.48 -4.18
N ALA A 209 -20.25 71.03 -3.89
CA ALA A 209 -21.53 70.52 -4.34
C ALA A 209 -21.60 70.60 -5.87
N GLU A 210 -21.92 69.49 -6.54
CA GLU A 210 -22.31 69.52 -7.93
C GLU A 210 -23.63 68.76 -8.13
N THR A 211 -24.52 69.47 -8.78
CA THR A 211 -25.95 69.28 -8.96
C THR A 211 -26.26 68.22 -10.03
N ASP A 212 -27.23 67.37 -9.72
CA ASP A 212 -27.99 66.52 -10.66
C ASP A 212 -28.64 67.39 -11.76
N PRO A 213 -28.65 66.93 -13.02
CA PRO A 213 -29.94 66.48 -13.55
C PRO A 213 -29.86 65.27 -14.50
N ALA A 214 -30.65 64.24 -14.17
CA ALA A 214 -31.70 63.60 -14.98
C ALA A 214 -31.37 63.00 -16.38
N ILE A 215 -32.11 61.89 -16.67
CA ILE A 215 -32.39 61.27 -17.99
C ILE A 215 -31.29 60.27 -18.41
N ARG A 216 -31.52 58.96 -18.61
CA ARG A 216 -32.62 58.27 -19.30
C ARG A 216 -32.60 56.77 -18.95
N LEU A 217 -33.75 56.20 -18.61
CA LEU A 217 -33.97 54.75 -18.58
C LEU A 217 -34.21 54.25 -20.02
N ASP A 218 -33.51 53.21 -20.45
CA ASP A 218 -33.82 52.45 -21.66
C ASP A 218 -34.42 51.08 -21.26
N PRO A 219 -35.71 50.83 -21.53
CA PRO A 219 -36.36 49.55 -21.31
C PRO A 219 -36.53 48.81 -22.65
N SER A 220 -35.47 48.20 -23.18
CA SER A 220 -35.56 47.46 -24.44
C SER A 220 -34.62 46.26 -24.61
N GLU A 221 -34.48 45.40 -23.60
CA GLU A 221 -34.12 43.99 -23.87
C GLU A 221 -35.13 43.04 -23.24
N ARG A 222 -36.21 42.88 -24.01
CA ARG A 222 -37.27 41.91 -23.84
C ARG A 222 -36.82 40.64 -24.59
N GLN A 223 -36.77 39.52 -23.87
CA GLN A 223 -37.29 38.21 -24.29
C GLN A 223 -36.65 37.50 -25.49
N ILE A 224 -35.97 36.36 -25.28
CA ILE A 224 -36.21 35.09 -26.03
C ILE A 224 -35.98 33.86 -25.12
N ASP A 225 -36.92 32.92 -25.27
CA ASP A 225 -37.29 31.67 -24.56
C ASP A 225 -36.30 30.48 -24.76
N PRO A 226 -36.31 29.42 -23.91
CA PRO A 226 -35.55 28.19 -24.11
C PRO A 226 -36.40 27.06 -24.73
N THR A 227 -35.80 26.30 -25.63
CA THR A 227 -36.19 24.91 -25.96
C THR A 227 -35.02 23.99 -25.72
#